data_AF-A0A9D8RWG6-F1
#
_entry.id   AF-A0A9D8RWG6-F1
#
_cell.length_a   1.000
_cell.length_b   1.000
_cell.length_c   1.000
_cell.angle_alpha   90.00
_cell.angle_beta   90.00
_cell.angle_gamma   90.00
#
_symmetry.space_group_name_H-M   'P 1'
#
loop_
_entity.id
_entity.type
_entity.pdbx_description
1 polymer ?
#
loop_
_entity_poly.entity_id
_entity_poly.type
_entity_poly.pdbx_seq_one_letter_code
_entity_poly.pdbx_strand_id
1 'polypeptide(L)' 'MMNEDFERDEEAISSEKADVLAYCDHCGFAIYSARDALVITANGDRIHRDCWSEYAEEHMFEFAKSAEDSERFDCGY' A
#
# COMPACT_ATOMS: atom_id res chain seq x y z
N MET A 1 -15.78 -28.76 -46.22
CA MET A 1 -15.22 -27.52 -46.79
C MET A 1 -16.06 -26.37 -46.25
N MET A 2 -15.39 -25.28 -45.85
CA MET A 2 -15.92 -24.03 -45.28
C MET A 2 -16.12 -24.12 -43.75
N ASN A 3 -15.14 -23.76 -42.92
CA ASN A 3 -14.48 -22.46 -42.60
C ASN A 3 -15.22 -21.80 -41.43
N GLU A 4 -14.55 -21.68 -40.29
CA GLU A 4 -14.69 -20.58 -39.33
C GLU A 4 -13.62 -20.81 -38.25
N ASP A 5 -12.36 -20.64 -38.66
CA ASP A 5 -11.27 -20.38 -37.74
C ASP A 5 -11.62 -19.07 -37.02
N PHE A 6 -12.26 -19.23 -35.85
CA PHE A 6 -12.47 -18.16 -34.90
C PHE A 6 -11.11 -17.82 -34.31
N GLU A 7 -10.35 -17.04 -35.07
CA GLU A 7 -9.15 -16.33 -34.64
C GLU A 7 -9.58 -15.38 -33.53
N ARG A 8 -9.73 -15.93 -32.31
CA ARG A 8 -9.85 -15.14 -31.10
C ARG A 8 -8.48 -14.53 -30.91
N ASP A 9 -8.34 -13.32 -31.42
CA ASP A 9 -7.27 -12.38 -31.12
C ASP A 9 -7.05 -12.45 -29.60
N GLU A 10 -6.05 -13.21 -29.18
CA GLU A 10 -5.51 -13.13 -27.83
C GLU A 10 -4.84 -11.77 -27.82
N GLU A 11 -5.66 -10.74 -27.56
CA GLU A 11 -5.23 -9.37 -27.37
C GLU A 11 -4.01 -9.45 -26.48
N ALA A 12 -2.85 -9.24 -27.11
CA ALA A 12 -1.60 -9.09 -26.44
C ALA A 12 -1.78 -7.84 -25.59
N ILE A 13 -2.26 -8.03 -24.35
CA ILE A 13 -2.12 -7.06 -23.28
C ILE A 13 -0.61 -6.88 -23.22
N SER A 14 -0.16 -5.82 -23.89
CA SER A 14 1.20 -5.34 -23.85
C SER A 14 1.51 -5.18 -22.38
N SER A 15 2.13 -6.21 -21.83
CA SER A 15 2.55 -6.27 -20.44
C SER A 15 3.73 -5.33 -20.36
N GLU A 16 3.44 -4.03 -20.38
CA GLU A 16 4.20 -3.06 -19.62
C GLU A 16 4.13 -3.58 -18.18
N LYS A 17 5.05 -4.49 -17.85
CA LYS A 17 5.25 -4.99 -16.50
C LYS A 17 5.60 -3.76 -15.67
N ALA A 18 4.58 -3.10 -15.14
CA ALA A 18 4.77 -2.11 -14.12
C ALA A 18 5.48 -2.87 -12.99
N ASP A 19 6.76 -2.54 -12.79
CA ASP A 19 7.56 -3.16 -11.74
C ASP A 19 6.84 -2.94 -10.42
N VAL A 20 6.52 -4.05 -9.74
CA VAL A 20 5.90 -3.99 -8.43
C VAL A 20 6.94 -3.42 -7.47
N LEU A 21 6.67 -2.22 -6.95
CA LEU A 21 7.60 -1.54 -6.04
C LEU A 21 7.51 -2.08 -4.62
N ALA A 22 6.29 -2.40 -4.18
CA ALA A 22 5.99 -2.93 -2.86
C ALA A 22 4.62 -3.60 -2.86
N TYR A 23 4.25 -4.21 -1.74
CA TYR A 23 2.89 -4.66 -1.46
C TYR A 23 2.33 -3.87 -0.29
N CYS A 24 1.04 -3.58 -0.33
CA CYS A 24 0.34 -2.87 0.74
C CYS A 24 0.10 -3.81 1.92
N ASP A 25 0.61 -3.44 3.10
CA ASP A 25 0.45 -4.20 4.33
C ASP A 25 -1.00 -4.21 4.84
N HIS A 26 -1.83 -3.25 4.42
CA HIS A 26 -3.23 -3.15 4.83
C HIS A 26 -4.16 -4.03 3.96
N CYS A 27 -4.10 -3.90 2.63
CA CYS A 27 -5.03 -4.60 1.73
C CYS A 27 -4.40 -5.82 1.01
N GLY A 28 -3.08 -6.01 1.10
CA GLY A 28 -2.34 -7.11 0.47
C GLY A 28 -2.07 -6.95 -1.04
N PHE A 29 -2.52 -5.87 -1.68
CA PHE A 29 -2.35 -5.65 -3.11
C PHE A 29 -1.01 -4.96 -3.45
N ALA A 30 -0.55 -5.16 -4.69
CA ALA A 30 0.68 -4.55 -5.19
C ALA A 30 0.58 -3.01 -5.31
N ILE A 31 1.69 -2.35 -5.03
CA ILE A 31 1.90 -0.91 -5.23
C ILE A 31 2.86 -0.75 -6.41
N TYR A 32 2.37 -0.11 -7.47
CA TYR A 32 3.14 0.08 -8.72
C TYR A 32 3.81 1.46 -8.80
N SER A 33 3.49 2.39 -7.89
CA SER A 33 3.98 3.77 -7.93
C SER A 33 4.38 4.27 -6.55
N ALA A 34 5.57 4.85 -6.44
CA ALA A 34 6.05 5.46 -5.19
C ALA A 34 5.21 6.68 -4.76
N ARG A 35 4.46 7.29 -5.69
CA ARG A 35 3.53 8.39 -5.37
C ARG A 35 2.25 7.89 -4.69
N ASP A 36 1.96 6.61 -4.89
CA ASP A 36 0.81 5.92 -4.34
C ASP A 36 1.16 5.14 -3.06
N ALA A 37 2.46 4.96 -2.79
CA ALA A 37 2.97 4.36 -1.58
C ALA A 37 3.10 5.39 -0.44
N LEU A 38 2.53 5.09 0.72
CA LEU A 38 2.85 5.73 1.98
C LEU A 38 3.68 4.80 2.84
N VAL A 39 4.70 5.35 3.51
CA VAL A 39 5.55 4.62 4.46
C VAL A 39 5.26 5.15 5.85
N ILE A 40 4.77 4.28 6.72
CA ILE A 40 4.44 4.61 8.11
C ILE A 40 5.72 4.53 8.93
N THR A 41 6.27 5.67 9.32
CA THR A 41 7.57 5.72 10.03
C THR A 41 7.53 5.10 11.42
N ALA A 42 6.34 4.92 12.02
CA ALA A 42 6.19 4.30 13.33
C ALA A 42 6.60 2.82 13.30
N ASN A 43 6.16 2.07 12.28
CA ASN A 43 6.32 0.61 12.20
C ASN A 43 7.10 0.14 10.96
N GLY A 44 7.29 1.02 9.97
CA GLY A 44 7.89 0.69 8.68
C GLY A 44 6.90 0.19 7.62
N ASP A 45 5.61 0.13 7.96
CA ASP A 45 4.55 -0.40 7.08
C ASP A 45 4.41 0.41 5.80
N ARG A 46 4.09 -0.26 4.70
CA ARG A 46 3.88 0.37 3.40
C ARG A 46 2.44 0.15 2.98
N ILE A 47 1.71 1.23 2.73
CA ILE A 47 0.30 1.14 2.35
C ILE A 47 0.01 2.00 1.11
N HIS A 48 -1.09 1.70 0.41
CA HIS A 48 -1.60 2.62 -0.60
C HIS A 48 -2.07 3.92 0.05
N ARG A 49 -1.96 5.03 -0.67
CA ARG A 49 -2.44 6.33 -0.21
C ARG A 49 -3.94 6.33 0.08
N ASP A 50 -4.72 5.63 -0.73
CA ASP A 50 -6.16 5.46 -0.52
C ASP A 50 -6.48 4.59 0.70
N CYS A 51 -5.60 3.65 1.07
CA CYS A 51 -5.77 2.82 2.27
C CYS A 51 -5.44 3.56 3.57
N TRP A 52 -4.92 4.79 3.50
CA TRP A 52 -4.53 5.55 4.69
C TRP A 52 -5.68 5.82 5.65
N SER A 53 -6.88 6.13 5.17
CA SER A 53 -8.00 6.48 6.08
C SER A 53 -8.34 5.30 6.98
N GLU A 54 -8.64 4.14 6.38
CA GLU A 54 -8.99 2.92 7.09
C GLU A 54 -7.85 2.48 8.03
N TYR A 55 -6.61 2.46 7.53
CA TYR A 55 -5.44 2.10 8.32
C TYR A 55 -5.24 3.06 9.51
N ALA A 56 -5.40 4.37 9.32
CA ALA A 56 -5.26 5.35 10.39
C ALA A 56 -6.35 5.21 11.44
N GLU A 57 -7.58 4.88 11.05
CA GLU A 57 -8.70 4.63 11.96
C GLU A 57 -8.49 3.36 12.80
N GLU A 58 -7.98 2.29 12.20
CA GLU A 58 -7.66 1.04 12.91
C GLU A 58 -6.48 1.20 13.88
N HIS A 59 -5.47 1.98 13.49
CA HIS A 59 -4.24 2.17 14.27
C HIS A 59 -4.24 3.47 15.11
N MET A 60 -5.34 4.23 15.14
CA MET A 60 -5.41 5.53 15.83
C MET A 60 -5.02 5.46 17.31
N PHE A 61 -5.37 4.36 17.98
CA PHE A 61 -5.08 4.15 19.40
C PHE A 61 -3.60 3.88 19.66
N GLU A 62 -2.91 3.21 18.73
CA GLU A 62 -1.48 2.93 18.85
C GLU A 62 -0.64 4.18 18.60
N PHE A 63 -1.07 5.01 17.64
CA PHE A 63 -0.47 6.33 17.41
C PHE A 63 -0.65 7.27 18.59
N ALA A 64 -1.87 7.36 19.14
CA ALA A 64 -2.15 8.19 20.31
C ALA A 64 -1.31 7.73 21.52
N LYS A 65 -1.28 6.42 21.80
CA LYS A 65 -0.50 5.87 22.92
C LYS A 65 1.01 6.11 22.78
N SER A 66 1.54 6.10 21.56
CA SER A 66 2.97 6.40 21.32
C SER A 66 3.30 7.88 21.51
N ALA A 67 2.35 8.79 21.31
CA ALA A 67 2.55 10.22 21.55
C ALA A 67 2.69 10.53 23.06
N GLU A 68 1.92 9.86 23.92
CA GLU A 68 1.92 10.13 25.36
C GLU A 68 3.16 9.59 26.08
N ASP A 69 3.83 8.58 25.51
CA ASP A 69 5.08 8.02 26.06
C ASP A 69 6.29 8.94 25.74
N SER A 70 6.21 9.73 24.66
CA SER A 70 7.26 10.68 24.27
C SER A 70 7.30 11.95 25.14
N GLU A 71 6.30 12.18 26.00
CA GLU A 71 6.28 13.32 26.93
C GLU A 71 6.91 13.00 28.31
N ARG A 72 7.46 11.79 28.50
CA ARG A 72 8.01 11.34 29.79
C ARG A 72 9.53 11.43 29.93
N PHE A 73 10.22 12.11 29.02
CA PHE A 73 11.64 12.42 29.18
C PHE A 73 11.89 13.92 29.40
N ASP A 74 12.51 14.20 30.55
CA ASP A 74 13.11 15.46 31.01
C ASP A 74 12.21 16.55 31.59
N CYS A 75 11.94 16.43 32.90
CA CYS A 75 12.30 17.50 33.83
C CYS A 75 12.57 16.91 35.22
N GLY A 76 13.78 16.36 35.40
CA GLY A 76 14.36 16.19 36.72
C GLY A 76 14.90 17.54 37.19
N TYR A 77 14.33 18.08 38.27
CA TYR A 77 14.87 19.21 39.03
C TYR A 77 15.04 18.79 40.48
#